data_AF-A0A377K196-F1
#
_entry.id   AF-A0A377K196-F1
#
_cell.length_a   1.000
_cell.length_b   1.000
_cell.length_c   1.000
_cell.angle_alpha   90.00
_cell.angle_beta   90.00
_cell.angle_gamma   90.00
#
_symmetry.space_group_name_H-M   'P 1'
#
loop_
_entity.id
_entity.type
_entity.pdbx_description
1 polymer ?
#
loop_
_entity_poly.entity_id
_entity_poly.type
_entity_poly.pdbx_seq_one_letter_code
_entity_poly.pdbx_strand_id
1 'polypeptide(L)'
;MIRLSEQTPLGTGRHRKCYAHPEDAQRCIKIVYHRGDGGDKEIRRELKYYAHLGRRLKDWSGIPRYHGTVETDCGTGYVYDVIADFDGKPSITLTEFAETMPLRRRHCTTAPVTETAEALFAG
;
A
#
# COMPACT_ATOMS: atom_id res chain seq x y z
N MET A 1 -9.36 -15.14 19.72
CA MET A 1 -8.26 -14.17 19.90
C MET A 1 -7.12 -14.61 19.01
N ILE A 2 -6.64 -13.74 18.10
CA ILE A 2 -5.58 -14.08 17.15
C ILE A 2 -4.21 -13.87 17.81
N ARG A 3 -3.27 -14.82 17.62
CA ARG A 3 -1.90 -14.74 18.13
C ARG A 3 -0.94 -14.23 17.06
N LEU A 4 -0.45 -13.01 17.20
CA LEU A 4 0.45 -12.34 16.25
C LEU A 4 1.86 -12.10 16.83
N SER A 5 2.02 -12.16 18.15
CA SER A 5 3.28 -11.85 18.83
C SER A 5 4.46 -12.72 18.37
N GLU A 6 4.19 -13.96 17.98
CA GLU A 6 5.17 -14.94 17.49
C GLU A 6 5.28 -14.99 15.96
N GLN A 7 4.47 -14.22 15.23
CA GLN A 7 4.48 -14.22 13.77
C GLN A 7 5.46 -13.20 13.20
N THR A 8 6.01 -13.49 12.03
CA THR A 8 6.80 -12.52 11.27
C THR A 8 5.84 -11.53 10.57
N PRO A 9 6.00 -10.21 10.77
CA PRO A 9 5.23 -9.22 10.03
C PRO A 9 5.53 -9.30 8.53
N LEU A 10 4.50 -9.11 7.70
CA LEU A 10 4.63 -8.83 6.26
C LEU A 10 5.42 -7.55 6.01
N GLY A 11 5.31 -6.58 6.93
CA GLY A 11 6.04 -5.33 6.86
C GLY A 11 5.95 -4.55 8.16
N THR A 12 6.97 -3.75 8.45
CA THR A 12 7.02 -2.88 9.63
C THR A 12 7.21 -1.43 9.18
N GLY A 13 6.21 -0.59 9.44
CA GLY A 13 6.29 0.86 9.26
C GLY A 13 6.53 1.58 10.58
N ARG A 14 6.53 2.93 10.56
CA ARG A 14 6.86 3.76 11.73
C ARG A 14 6.01 3.47 12.97
N HIS A 15 4.68 3.36 12.81
CA HIS A 15 3.75 3.17 13.94
C HIS A 15 3.06 1.82 13.95
N ARG A 16 3.22 1.02 12.88
CA ARG A 16 2.40 -0.16 12.63
C ARG A 16 3.18 -1.32 12.06
N LYS A 17 2.86 -2.51 12.55
CA LYS A 17 3.26 -3.79 11.95
C LYS A 17 2.07 -4.38 11.20
N CYS A 18 2.32 -4.94 10.03
CA CYS A 18 1.33 -5.62 9.21
C CYS A 18 1.59 -7.13 9.28
N TYR A 19 0.57 -7.92 9.62
CA TYR A 19 0.65 -9.37 9.71
C TYR A 19 -0.32 -10.02 8.73
N ALA A 20 -0.03 -11.23 8.25
CA ALA A 20 -1.00 -12.01 7.50
C ALA A 20 -2.18 -12.39 8.40
N HIS A 21 -3.39 -12.40 7.85
CA HIS A 21 -4.54 -12.93 8.58
C HIS A 21 -4.48 -14.47 8.57
N PRO A 22 -4.58 -15.15 9.73
CA PRO A 22 -4.34 -16.60 9.81
C PRO A 22 -5.38 -17.45 9.07
N GLU A 23 -6.58 -16.91 8.89
CA GLU A 23 -7.73 -17.63 8.30
C GLU A 23 -8.10 -17.12 6.90
N ASP A 24 -7.51 -16.02 6.42
CA ASP A 24 -7.87 -15.45 5.12
C ASP A 24 -6.63 -14.84 4.45
N ALA A 25 -6.11 -15.53 3.44
CA ALA A 25 -4.91 -15.13 2.72
C ALA A 25 -5.06 -13.80 1.96
N GLN A 26 -6.29 -13.32 1.73
CA GLN A 26 -6.56 -12.03 1.10
C GLN A 26 -6.62 -10.89 2.12
N ARG A 27 -6.41 -11.17 3.41
CA ARG A 27 -6.48 -10.17 4.49
C ARG A 27 -5.19 -10.07 5.28
N CYS A 28 -4.93 -8.87 5.76
CA CYS A 28 -3.87 -8.57 6.69
C CYS A 28 -4.41 -7.87 7.93
N ILE A 29 -3.67 -8.00 9.03
CA ILE A 29 -3.98 -7.37 10.31
C ILE A 29 -2.88 -6.36 10.61
N LYS A 30 -3.24 -5.08 10.69
CA LYS A 30 -2.32 -4.01 11.08
C LYS A 30 -2.44 -3.74 12.58
N ILE A 31 -1.32 -3.82 13.29
CA ILE A 31 -1.21 -3.58 14.74
C ILE A 31 -0.46 -2.26 14.98
N VAL A 32 -1.05 -1.37 15.78
CA VAL A 32 -0.43 -0.11 16.20
C VAL A 32 0.35 -0.34 17.50
N TYR A 33 1.68 -0.18 17.47
CA TYR A 33 2.55 -0.43 18.62
C TYR A 33 3.14 0.85 19.25
N HIS A 34 3.10 1.99 18.55
CA HIS A 34 3.48 3.30 19.07
C HIS A 34 2.29 4.27 19.09
N ARG A 35 1.31 4.00 19.95
CA ARG A 35 0.06 4.79 20.02
C ARG A 35 0.28 6.25 20.44
N GLY A 36 1.15 6.48 21.42
CA GLY A 36 1.47 7.81 21.96
C GLY A 36 2.27 8.72 21.04
N ASP A 37 3.04 8.17 20.08
CA ASP A 37 3.82 8.94 19.10
C ASP A 37 3.01 9.27 17.83
N GLY A 38 1.69 9.47 17.97
CA GLY A 38 0.82 9.82 16.85
C GLY A 38 0.19 8.65 16.10
N GLY A 39 0.48 7.39 16.45
CA GLY A 39 -0.18 6.21 15.87
C GLY A 39 -1.71 6.24 16.03
N ASP A 40 -2.22 6.69 17.17
CA ASP A 40 -3.67 6.84 17.39
C ASP A 40 -4.28 7.97 16.54
N LYS A 41 -3.49 9.00 16.21
CA LYS A 41 -3.92 10.09 15.34
C LYS A 41 -3.99 9.64 13.88
N GLU A 42 -3.02 8.83 13.46
CA GLU A 42 -2.99 8.22 12.13
C GLU A 42 -4.19 7.30 11.91
N ILE A 43 -4.44 6.35 12.82
CA ILE A 43 -5.55 5.40 12.66
C ILE A 43 -6.90 6.11 12.67
N ARG A 44 -7.09 7.13 13.52
CA ARG A 44 -8.34 7.92 13.53
C ARG A 44 -8.60 8.61 12.20
N ARG A 45 -7.55 9.17 11.58
CA ARG A 45 -7.67 9.83 10.26
C ARG A 45 -7.98 8.82 9.17
N GLU A 46 -7.29 7.68 9.19
CA GLU A 46 -7.49 6.60 8.23
C GLU A 46 -8.90 6.03 8.29
N LEU A 47 -9.41 5.68 9.47
CA LEU A 47 -10.78 5.16 9.62
C LEU A 47 -11.84 6.18 9.20
N LYS A 48 -11.63 7.47 9.49
CA LYS A 48 -12.51 8.54 8.99
C LYS A 48 -12.51 8.60 7.46
N TYR A 49 -11.35 8.40 6.83
CA TYR A 49 -11.23 8.38 5.38
C TYR A 49 -11.91 7.14 4.77
N TYR A 50 -11.71 5.94 5.32
CA TYR A 50 -12.43 4.75 4.87
C TYR A 50 -13.95 4.87 5.06
N ALA A 51 -14.42 5.48 6.15
CA ALA A 51 -15.85 5.76 6.34
C ALA A 51 -16.40 6.74 5.29
N HIS A 52 -15.58 7.71 4.85
CA HIS A 52 -15.92 8.60 3.75
C HIS A 52 -15.97 7.86 2.40
N LEU A 53 -14.94 7.05 2.10
CA LEU A 53 -14.86 6.26 0.87
C LEU A 53 -15.99 5.23 0.79
N GLY A 54 -16.33 4.54 1.88
CA GLY A 54 -17.40 3.53 1.91
C GLY A 54 -18.78 4.05 1.49
N ARG A 55 -19.00 5.38 1.51
CA ARG A 55 -20.24 6.01 1.06
C ARG A 55 -20.25 6.38 -0.43
N ARG A 56 -19.10 6.38 -1.09
CA ARG A 56 -18.92 6.98 -2.43
C ARG A 56 -18.20 6.07 -3.42
N LEU A 57 -17.21 5.32 -2.95
CA LEU A 57 -16.34 4.49 -3.76
C LEU A 57 -17.03 3.15 -4.03
N LYS A 58 -17.33 2.92 -5.32
CA LYS A 58 -17.92 1.66 -5.80
C LYS A 58 -16.86 0.64 -6.19
N ASP A 59 -15.75 1.13 -6.74
CA ASP A 59 -14.62 0.31 -7.18
C ASP A 59 -13.46 0.41 -6.18
N TRP A 60 -13.10 -0.73 -5.59
CA TRP A 60 -12.01 -0.87 -4.63
C TRP A 60 -10.71 -1.39 -5.25
N SER A 61 -10.67 -1.60 -6.57
CA SER A 61 -9.51 -2.16 -7.27
C SER A 61 -8.21 -1.35 -7.05
N GLY A 62 -8.32 -0.05 -6.78
CA GLY A 62 -7.17 0.85 -6.57
C GLY A 62 -6.78 1.10 -5.10
N ILE A 63 -7.51 0.58 -4.12
CA ILE A 63 -7.20 0.82 -2.70
C ILE A 63 -7.63 -0.36 -1.83
N PRO A 64 -6.77 -0.87 -0.92
CA PRO A 64 -7.14 -1.99 -0.06
C PRO A 64 -8.32 -1.61 0.84
N ARG A 65 -9.35 -2.44 0.87
CA ARG A 65 -10.56 -2.20 1.66
C ARG A 65 -10.28 -2.43 3.15
N TYR A 66 -10.96 -1.67 3.99
CA TYR A 66 -11.00 -1.88 5.44
C TYR A 66 -12.18 -2.79 5.82
N HIS A 67 -11.92 -3.81 6.65
CA HIS A 67 -12.88 -4.86 7.03
C HIS A 67 -13.28 -4.86 8.51
N GLY A 68 -12.81 -3.88 9.29
CA GLY A 68 -13.14 -3.78 10.71
C GLY A 68 -11.96 -4.11 11.63
N THR A 69 -12.27 -4.40 12.89
CA THR A 69 -11.28 -4.68 13.93
C THR A 69 -11.38 -6.10 14.46
N VAL A 70 -10.26 -6.66 14.91
CA VAL A 70 -10.18 -7.97 15.59
C VAL A 70 -9.33 -7.87 16.85
N GLU A 71 -9.64 -8.69 17.85
CA GLU A 71 -8.86 -8.78 19.08
C GLU A 71 -7.67 -9.74 18.92
N THR A 72 -6.49 -9.26 19.28
CA THR A 72 -5.23 -10.00 19.17
C THR A 72 -4.45 -9.94 20.49
N ASP A 73 -3.46 -10.82 20.65
CA ASP A 73 -2.52 -10.77 21.78
C ASP A 73 -1.56 -9.56 21.74
N CYS A 74 -1.58 -8.79 20.65
CA CYS A 74 -0.86 -7.54 20.49
C CYS A 74 -1.80 -6.31 20.59
N GLY A 75 -3.04 -6.50 21.08
CA GLY A 75 -4.09 -5.48 21.17
C GLY A 75 -5.01 -5.45 19.95
N THR A 76 -5.76 -4.35 19.77
CA THR A 76 -6.70 -4.21 18.65
C THR A 76 -5.99 -4.20 17.30
N GLY A 77 -6.33 -5.17 16.46
CA GLY A 77 -5.90 -5.26 15.06
C GLY A 77 -6.93 -4.66 14.11
N TYR A 78 -6.44 -4.03 13.05
CA TYR A 78 -7.26 -3.43 12.00
C TYR A 78 -7.10 -4.24 10.71
N VAL A 79 -8.20 -4.78 10.20
CA VAL A 79 -8.18 -5.73 9.08
C VAL A 79 -8.31 -5.00 7.75
N TYR A 80 -7.42 -5.29 6.81
CA TYR A 80 -7.42 -4.74 5.46
C TYR A 80 -7.19 -5.82 4.40
N ASP A 81 -7.48 -5.53 3.14
CA ASP A 81 -7.00 -6.37 2.03
C ASP A 81 -5.46 -6.45 2.04
N VAL A 82 -4.92 -7.60 1.65
CA VAL A 82 -3.50 -7.74 1.27
C VAL A 82 -3.31 -7.18 -0.13
N ILE A 83 -2.22 -6.45 -0.35
CA ILE A 83 -1.76 -6.11 -1.69
C ILE A 83 -0.79 -7.20 -2.13
N ALA A 84 -1.20 -7.94 -3.16
CA ALA A 84 -0.47 -9.10 -3.65
C ALA A 84 -0.32 -9.04 -5.18
N ASP A 85 0.75 -9.65 -5.66
CA ASP A 85 0.99 -9.87 -7.08
C ASP A 85 0.08 -11.00 -7.60
N PHE A 86 0.08 -11.21 -8.92
CA PHE A 86 -0.75 -12.25 -9.57
C PHE A 86 -0.44 -13.68 -9.11
N ASP A 87 0.73 -13.92 -8.50
CA ASP A 87 1.11 -15.21 -7.92
C ASP A 87 0.61 -15.37 -6.45
N GLY A 88 -0.13 -14.39 -5.93
CA GLY A 88 -0.69 -14.38 -4.59
C GLY A 88 0.32 -14.01 -3.50
N LYS A 89 1.58 -13.71 -3.83
CA LYS A 89 2.55 -13.23 -2.85
C LYS A 89 2.34 -11.75 -2.56
N PRO A 90 2.59 -11.28 -1.32
CA PRO A 90 2.56 -9.86 -1.01
C PRO A 90 3.46 -9.07 -1.97
N SER A 91 2.91 -8.03 -2.59
CA SER A 91 3.68 -7.18 -3.49
C SER A 91 4.76 -6.43 -2.72
N ILE A 92 5.90 -6.23 -3.36
CA ILE A 92 6.96 -5.37 -2.82
C ILE A 92 6.50 -3.91 -2.80
N THR A 93 7.11 -3.12 -1.91
CA THR A 93 6.87 -1.68 -1.87
C THR A 93 7.44 -1.00 -3.12
N LEU A 94 6.92 0.18 -3.45
CA LEU A 94 7.44 0.98 -4.55
C LEU A 94 8.93 1.32 -4.37
N THR A 95 9.39 1.51 -3.13
CA THR A 95 10.80 1.74 -2.81
C THR A 95 11.66 0.52 -3.13
N GLU A 96 11.29 -0.66 -2.65
CA GLU A 96 11.99 -1.92 -2.97
C GLU A 96 11.99 -2.19 -4.47
N PHE A 97 10.89 -1.90 -5.15
CA PHE A 97 10.82 -1.99 -6.61
C PHE A 97 11.81 -1.03 -7.28
N ALA A 98 11.87 0.23 -6.84
CA ALA A 98 12.79 1.22 -7.40
C ALA A 98 14.27 0.86 -7.16
N GLU A 99 14.58 0.23 -6.02
CA GLU A 99 15.94 -0.22 -5.67
C GLU A 99 16.37 -1.47 -6.46
N THR A 100 15.44 -2.38 -6.74
CA THR A 100 15.70 -3.61 -7.49
C THR A 100 15.64 -3.42 -9.00
N MET A 101 15.04 -2.33 -9.48
CA MET A 101 14.97 -2.03 -10.89
C MET A 101 16.38 -1.69 -11.40
N PRO A 102 16.98 -2.49 -12.32
CA PRO A 102 18.19 -2.05 -12.98
C PRO A 102 17.84 -0.75 -13.68
N LEU A 103 18.54 0.33 -13.34
CA LEU A 103 18.48 1.60 -14.07
C LEU A 103 18.78 1.28 -15.53
N ARG A 104 17.74 0.99 -16.32
CA ARG A 104 17.79 1.12 -17.76
C ARG A 104 17.96 2.60 -17.96
N ARG A 105 19.22 3.04 -18.04
CA ARG A 105 19.60 4.33 -18.59
C ARG A 105 19.02 4.34 -19.99
N ARG A 106 17.75 4.76 -20.12
CA ARG A 106 17.33 5.43 -21.32
C ARG A 106 18.25 6.63 -21.35
N HIS A 107 19.24 6.60 -22.24
CA HIS A 107 19.78 7.83 -22.77
C HIS A 107 18.53 8.61 -23.21
N CYS A 108 18.10 9.54 -22.36
CA CYS A 108 17.29 10.64 -22.82
C CYS A 108 18.27 11.41 -23.71
N THR A 109 18.32 11.05 -24.98
CA THR A 109 18.91 11.93 -25.97
C THR A 109 18.02 13.15 -25.92
N THR A 110 18.49 14.18 -25.21
CA THR A 110 17.99 15.53 -25.38
C THR A 110 18.31 15.92 -26.82
N ALA A 111 17.44 15.51 -27.76
CA ALA A 111 17.38 16.20 -29.03
C ALA A 111 16.91 17.62 -28.68
N PRO A 112 17.71 18.66 -28.98
CA PRO A 112 17.26 20.02 -28.76
C PRO A 112 16.00 20.25 -29.59
N VAL A 113 14.97 20.80 -28.95
CA VAL A 113 13.76 21.25 -29.62
C VAL A 113 14.11 22.58 -30.28
N THR A 114 14.77 22.53 -31.43
CA THR A 114 14.93 23.69 -32.30
C THR A 114 14.59 23.30 -33.72
N GLU A 115 13.41 23.79 -34.12
CA GLU A 115 13.15 24.36 -35.44
C GLU A 115 13.14 23.40 -36.63
N THR A 116 11.92 23.04 -37.05
CA THR A 116 11.54 22.99 -38.47
C THR A 116 10.02 22.96 -38.56
N ALA A 117 9.41 24.12 -38.35
CA ALA A 117 8.18 24.44 -39.03
C ALA A 117 8.54 24.73 -40.49
N GLU A 118 8.31 23.75 -41.38
CA GLU A 118 8.05 23.90 -42.83
C GLU A 118 8.33 22.57 -43.54
N ALA A 119 7.31 21.73 -43.67
CA ALA A 119 7.09 20.82 -44.82
C ALA A 119 5.81 19.98 -44.60
N LEU A 120 4.71 20.63 -44.24
CA LEU A 120 3.35 20.13 -44.52
C LEU A 120 2.74 21.19 -45.42
N PHE A 121 2.99 21.09 -46.73
CA PHE A 121 2.28 21.67 -47.88
C PHE A 121 3.26 21.78 -49.06
N ALA A 122 3.56 20.63 -49.68
CA ALA A 122 3.92 20.59 -51.09
C ALA A 122 3.36 19.28 -51.63
N GLY A 123 2.21 19.40 -52.29
CA GLY A 123 1.82 18.47 -53.35
C GLY A 123 2.59 18.78 -54.62
#